data_AF-A0A7K0QLZ2-F1
#
_entry.id   AF-A0A7K0QLZ2-F1
#
_cell.length_a   1.000
_cell.length_b   1.000
_cell.length_c   1.000
_cell.angle_alpha   90.00
_cell.angle_beta   90.00
_cell.angle_gamma   90.00
#
_symmetry.space_group_name_H-M   'P 1'
#
loop_
_entity.id
_entity.type
_entity.pdbx_description
1 polymer ?
#
loop_
_entity_poly.entity_id
_entity_poly.type
_entity_poly.pdbx_seq_one_letter_code
_entity_poly.pdbx_strand_id
1 'polypeptide(L)'
;MKRLIAVLPATLLMFLLLAPLAFAATDYSEDAKEVVSGEGSYGLANDKVVTNAWFIALLVVPLFILAMSLLQWRLEKRKDARKAAAKKLSRGEHWQSGW
;
A
#
# COMPACT_ATOMS: atom_id res chain seq x y z
N MET A 1 11.50 3.23 16.61
CA MET A 1 10.88 3.76 15.37
C MET A 1 11.25 3.01 14.08
N LYS A 2 12.52 2.63 13.83
CA LYS A 2 12.91 1.90 12.59
C LYS A 2 12.11 0.61 12.35
N ARG A 3 11.74 -0.09 13.43
CA ARG A 3 10.92 -1.31 13.39
C ARG A 3 9.47 -1.04 12.94
N LEU A 4 8.84 0.03 13.41
CA LEU A 4 7.47 0.42 12.99
C LEU A 4 7.38 0.72 11.49
N ILE A 5 8.42 1.34 10.93
CA ILE A 5 8.48 1.67 9.50
C ILE A 5 8.68 0.42 8.64
N ALA A 6 9.38 -0.59 9.16
CA ALA A 6 9.56 -1.86 8.48
C ALA A 6 8.29 -2.73 8.54
N VAL A 7 7.48 -2.58 9.59
CA VAL A 7 6.23 -3.34 9.78
C VAL A 7 5.07 -2.74 8.97
N LEU A 8 5.06 -1.42 8.75
CA LEU A 8 4.05 -0.70 7.97
C LEU A 8 3.69 -1.33 6.62
N PRO A 9 4.66 -1.67 5.72
CA PRO A 9 4.32 -2.31 4.46
C PRO A 9 3.73 -3.71 4.66
N ALA A 10 4.21 -4.47 5.64
CA ALA A 10 3.69 -5.80 5.95
C ALA A 10 2.25 -5.74 6.50
N THR A 11 1.95 -4.77 7.37
CA THR A 11 0.58 -4.52 7.85
C THR A 11 -0.33 -4.04 6.74
N LEU A 12 0.15 -3.20 5.82
CA LEU A 12 -0.63 -2.72 4.69
C LEU A 12 -0.92 -3.86 3.70
N LEU A 13 0.05 -4.73 3.45
CA LEU A 13 -0.12 -5.97 2.68
C LEU A 13 -1.13 -6.90 3.35
N MET A 14 -1.05 -7.05 4.68
CA MET A 14 -2.00 -7.85 5.45
C MET A 14 -3.42 -7.28 5.36
N PHE A 15 -3.59 -5.97 5.46
CA PHE A 15 -4.88 -5.31 5.23
C PHE A 15 -5.37 -5.48 3.79
N LEU A 16 -4.49 -5.45 2.80
CA LEU A 16 -4.85 -5.70 1.40
C LEU A 16 -5.32 -7.15 1.17
N LEU A 17 -4.65 -8.11 1.82
CA LEU A 17 -4.98 -9.54 1.79
C LEU A 17 -6.29 -9.84 2.53
N LEU A 18 -6.59 -9.12 3.62
CA LEU A 18 -7.83 -9.26 4.38
C LEU A 18 -8.97 -8.39 3.86
N ALA A 19 -8.71 -7.43 2.97
CA ALA A 19 -9.74 -6.55 2.41
C ALA A 19 -10.90 -7.34 1.79
N PRO A 20 -10.69 -8.41 1.00
CA PRO A 20 -11.80 -9.21 0.47
C PRO A 20 -12.71 -9.81 1.54
N LEU A 21 -12.16 -10.23 2.68
CA LEU A 21 -12.95 -10.79 3.80
C LEU A 21 -13.78 -9.71 4.51
N ALA A 22 -13.28 -8.48 4.61
CA ALA A 22 -14.02 -7.38 5.19
C ALA A 22 -15.26 -7.00 4.35
N PHE A 23 -15.17 -7.12 3.03
CA PHE A 23 -16.31 -6.91 2.13
C PHE A 23 -17.30 -8.09 2.13
N ALA A 24 -16.83 -9.32 2.35
CA ALA A 24 -17.72 -10.48 2.49
C ALA A 24 -18.58 -10.43 3.77
N ALA A 25 -18.10 -9.76 4.83
CA ALA A 25 -18.82 -9.68 6.11
C ALA A 25 -19.99 -8.68 6.11
N THR A 26 -20.10 -7.80 5.11
CA THR A 26 -21.17 -6.79 5.04
C THR A 26 -22.44 -7.27 4.35
N ASP A 27 -22.45 -8.46 3.75
CA ASP A 27 -23.55 -9.02 2.96
C ASP A 27 -24.40 -10.05 3.74
N TYR A 28 -24.67 -9.80 5.03
CA TYR A 28 -25.82 -10.40 5.70
C TYR A 28 -27.05 -9.50 5.51
N SER A 29 -27.49 -9.31 4.27
CA SER A 29 -28.86 -8.86 4.00
C SER A 29 -29.71 -10.09 3.73
N GLU A 30 -30.69 -10.30 4.59
CA GLU A 30 -31.82 -11.21 4.46
C GLU A 30 -32.34 -11.24 3.01
N ASP A 31 -32.75 -12.41 2.53
CA ASP A 31 -33.30 -12.70 1.20
C ASP A 31 -32.31 -13.22 0.14
N ALA A 32 -31.95 -14.50 0.24
CA ALA A 32 -31.60 -15.27 -0.96
C ALA A 32 -32.00 -16.74 -0.82
N LYS A 33 -33.25 -16.97 -1.22
CA LYS A 33 -33.81 -18.25 -1.65
C LYS A 33 -32.99 -18.81 -2.81
N GLU A 34 -32.65 -20.09 -2.70
CA GLU A 34 -31.88 -20.88 -3.67
C GLU A 34 -32.32 -20.67 -5.13
N VAL A 35 -31.39 -20.24 -5.97
CA VAL A 35 -31.39 -20.50 -7.42
C VAL A 35 -29.94 -20.80 -7.80
N VAL A 36 -29.68 -21.99 -8.35
CA VAL A 36 -28.35 -22.38 -8.83
C VAL A 36 -27.95 -21.46 -9.97
N SER A 37 -26.99 -20.61 -9.71
CA SER A 37 -26.58 -19.53 -10.60
C SER A 37 -25.05 -19.51 -10.73
N GLY A 38 -24.56 -19.07 -11.88
CA GLY A 38 -23.12 -19.00 -12.20
C GLY A 38 -22.38 -17.89 -11.46
N GLU A 39 -22.72 -17.63 -10.19
CA GLU A 39 -22.45 -16.39 -9.45
C GLU A 39 -21.05 -16.28 -8.83
N GLY A 40 -20.21 -17.31 -8.97
CA GLY A 40 -18.89 -17.31 -8.34
C GLY A 40 -18.98 -17.21 -6.80
N SER A 41 -17.85 -16.96 -6.13
CA SER A 41 -17.79 -16.94 -4.66
C SER A 41 -18.38 -15.69 -4.00
N TYR A 42 -18.92 -14.75 -4.79
CA TYR A 42 -19.40 -13.45 -4.33
C TYR A 42 -20.94 -13.32 -4.37
N GLY A 43 -21.65 -14.29 -4.96
CA GLY A 43 -23.12 -14.25 -5.10
C GLY A 43 -23.60 -13.32 -6.22
N LEU A 44 -24.90 -13.02 -6.25
CA LEU A 44 -25.53 -12.12 -7.22
C LEU A 44 -24.82 -10.76 -7.24
N ALA A 45 -24.12 -10.47 -8.34
CA ALA A 45 -23.53 -9.16 -8.60
C ALA A 45 -24.63 -8.12 -8.87
N ASN A 46 -25.26 -7.65 -7.81
CA ASN A 46 -26.25 -6.59 -7.84
C ASN A 46 -25.59 -5.25 -8.20
N ASP A 47 -26.37 -4.33 -8.79
CA ASP A 47 -25.90 -3.02 -9.27
C ASP A 47 -25.13 -2.22 -8.19
N LYS A 48 -25.57 -2.33 -6.93
CA LYS A 48 -24.89 -1.76 -5.75
C LYS A 48 -23.48 -2.30 -5.55
N VAL A 49 -23.28 -3.61 -5.69
CA VAL A 49 -21.97 -4.27 -5.52
C VAL A 49 -21.00 -3.79 -6.57
N VAL A 50 -21.44 -3.81 -7.83
CA VAL A 50 -20.62 -3.39 -8.98
C VAL A 50 -20.24 -1.92 -8.83
N THR A 51 -21.20 -1.06 -8.48
CA THR A 51 -20.97 0.37 -8.29
C THR A 51 -19.97 0.65 -7.16
N ASN A 52 -20.13 0.00 -6.00
CA ASN A 52 -19.21 0.16 -4.88
C ASN A 52 -17.80 -0.35 -5.21
N ALA A 53 -17.67 -1.46 -5.93
CA ALA A 53 -16.39 -1.99 -6.37
C ALA A 53 -15.63 -0.98 -7.25
N TRP A 54 -16.32 -0.30 -8.16
CA TRP A 54 -15.73 0.75 -8.98
C TRP A 54 -15.28 1.98 -8.16
N PHE A 55 -16.07 2.41 -7.18
CA PHE A 55 -15.64 3.50 -6.29
C PHE A 55 -14.39 3.15 -5.47
N ILE A 56 -14.31 1.90 -4.99
CA ILE A 56 -13.12 1.42 -4.28
C ILE A 56 -11.92 1.40 -5.22
N ALA A 57 -12.05 0.85 -6.43
CA ALA A 57 -10.98 0.85 -7.42
C ALA A 57 -10.48 2.27 -7.72
N LEU A 58 -11.41 3.22 -7.85
CA LEU A 58 -11.09 4.63 -8.11
C LEU A 58 -10.39 5.31 -6.92
N LEU A 59 -10.70 4.94 -5.69
CA LEU A 59 -10.03 5.46 -4.49
C LEU A 59 -8.66 4.82 -4.22
N VAL A 60 -8.49 3.53 -4.54
CA VAL A 60 -7.24 2.81 -4.27
C VAL A 60 -6.07 3.36 -5.07
N VAL A 61 -6.29 3.73 -6.34
CA VAL A 61 -5.24 4.26 -7.22
C VAL A 61 -4.56 5.52 -6.67
N PRO A 62 -5.27 6.63 -6.36
CA PRO A 62 -4.64 7.83 -5.83
C PRO A 62 -4.01 7.59 -4.46
N LEU A 63 -4.63 6.75 -3.62
CA LEU A 63 -4.09 6.40 -2.31
C LEU A 63 -2.77 5.62 -2.43
N PHE A 64 -2.67 4.70 -3.40
CA PHE A 64 -1.45 3.97 -3.70
C PHE A 64 -0.34 4.89 -4.21
N ILE A 65 -0.65 5.81 -5.13
CA ILE A 65 0.32 6.79 -5.64
C ILE A 65 0.86 7.63 -4.47
N LEU A 66 -0.02 8.16 -3.62
CA LEU A 66 0.38 8.93 -2.44
C LEU A 66 1.30 8.11 -1.53
N ALA A 67 0.94 6.86 -1.24
CA ALA A 67 1.74 5.97 -0.40
C ALA A 67 3.13 5.72 -0.98
N MET A 68 3.22 5.45 -2.29
CA MET A 68 4.49 5.23 -2.98
C MET A 68 5.34 6.51 -3.02
N SER A 69 4.75 7.67 -3.27
CA SER A 69 5.46 8.95 -3.26
C SER A 69 6.06 9.27 -1.89
N LEU A 70 5.29 9.07 -0.80
CA LEU A 70 5.78 9.26 0.56
C LEU A 70 6.90 8.26 0.91
N LEU A 71 6.77 7.02 0.45
CA LEU A 71 7.80 6.00 0.64
C LEU A 71 9.10 6.38 -0.09
N GLN A 72 9.00 6.80 -1.35
CA GLN A 72 10.14 7.25 -2.14
C GLN A 72 10.84 8.43 -1.46
N TRP A 73 10.10 9.47 -1.08
CA TRP A 73 10.63 10.65 -0.39
C TRP A 73 11.41 10.28 0.88
N ARG A 74 10.87 9.34 1.66
CA ARG A 74 11.52 8.86 2.87
C ARG A 74 12.83 8.12 2.57
N LEU A 75 12.87 7.32 1.52
CA LEU A 75 14.08 6.61 1.11
C LEU A 75 15.15 7.55 0.57
N GLU A 76 14.75 8.58 -0.19
CA GLU A 76 15.64 9.63 -0.67
C GLU A 76 16.29 10.39 0.49
N LYS A 77 15.51 10.85 1.47
CA LYS A 77 16.07 11.49 2.68
C LYS A 77 17.10 10.61 3.40
N ARG A 78 16.85 9.30 3.47
CA ARG A 78 17.81 8.35 4.07
C ARG A 78 19.08 8.21 3.24
N LYS A 79 18.94 8.14 1.92
CA LYS A 79 20.07 8.08 0.98
C LYS A 79 20.92 9.33 1.09
N ASP A 80 20.31 10.51 1.13
CA ASP A 80 21.02 11.78 1.20
C ASP A 80 21.73 11.98 2.55
N ALA A 81 21.09 11.58 3.66
CA ALA A 81 21.75 11.57 4.96
C ALA A 81 23.00 10.68 4.98
N ARG A 82 22.95 9.50 4.34
CA ARG A 82 24.10 8.60 4.22
C ARG A 82 25.20 9.20 3.33
N LYS A 83 24.83 9.79 2.19
CA LYS A 83 25.78 10.48 1.30
C LYS A 83 26.46 11.66 1.99
N ALA A 84 25.71 12.44 2.77
CA ALA A 84 26.26 13.55 3.54
C ALA A 84 27.25 13.08 4.62
N ALA A 85 26.96 11.98 5.31
CA ALA A 85 27.88 11.38 6.27
C ALA A 85 29.16 10.88 5.59
N ALA A 86 29.04 10.15 4.48
CA ALA A 86 30.18 9.67 3.70
C ALA A 86 31.04 10.83 3.17
N LYS A 87 30.43 11.90 2.66
CA LYS A 87 31.14 13.10 2.18
C LYS A 87 31.88 13.84 3.30
N LYS A 88 31.36 13.83 4.54
CA LYS A 88 32.05 14.41 5.70
C LYS A 88 33.28 13.59 6.08
N LEU A 89 33.19 12.26 6.02
CA LEU A 89 34.30 11.35 6.27
C LEU A 89 35.39 11.50 5.19
N SER A 90 35.01 11.49 3.90
CA SER A 90 35.97 11.62 2.79
C SER A 90 36.67 12.99 2.72
N ARG A 91 36.08 14.04 3.31
CA ARG A 91 36.70 15.36 3.42
C ARG A 91 37.82 15.42 4.46
N GLY A 92 37.85 14.48 5.41
CA GLY A 92 38.91 14.39 6.41
C GLY A 92 40.14 13.59 5.94
N GLU A 93 40.01 12.77 4.89
CA GLU A 93 41.00 11.71 4.61
C GLU A 93 41.86 11.95 3.36
N HIS A 94 41.48 12.82 2.42
CA HIS A 94 42.31 13.05 1.23
C HIS A 94 41.95 14.34 0.49
N TRP A 95 42.59 15.45 0.90
CA TRP A 95 43.03 16.45 -0.08
C TRP A 95 44.40 17.00 0.33
N GLN A 96 45.42 16.21 0.00
CA GLN A 96 46.81 16.65 -0.15
C GLN A 96 47.37 16.02 -1.43
N SER A 97 46.97 16.53 -2.59
CA SER A 97 47.82 16.53 -3.78
C SER A 97 47.20 17.48 -4.80
N GLY A 98 47.82 18.64 -4.96
CA GLY A 98 47.68 19.42 -6.18
C GLY A 98 48.51 18.79 -7.28
N TRP A 99 47.92 18.67 -8.47
CA TRP A 99 48.36 19.33 -9.71
C TRP A 99 47.10 19.56 -10.54
#